data_AF-A0AAV5TUB7-F1
#
_entry.id   AF-A0AAV5TUB7-F1
#
_cell.length_a   1.000
_cell.length_b   1.000
_cell.length_c   1.000
_cell.angle_alpha   90.00
_cell.angle_beta   90.00
_cell.angle_gamma   90.00
#
_symmetry.space_group_name_H-M   'P 1'
#
loop_
_entity.id
_entity.type
_entity.pdbx_description
1 polymer ?
#
loop_
_entity_poly.entity_id
_entity_poly.type
_entity_poly.pdbx_seq_one_letter_code
_entity_poly.pdbx_strand_id
1 'polypeptide(L)'
;AVTGLVLNALLLYAIARFSGAHLGTYKQLLTIFTVSNLFLVILHELVHPRAILIGTTHGGTTDTVFDDRRITALNAAFQSIPFTLLGIHFLYRYWSVRKPHLIVLFSSKKFVLFLVSIGAGQLLSWYLGSMYGTSGATDSVAKTALIAEYEKKYGKRIENAWCVLDHWRDNKLDMRLLAMVASMNVMMISALAIAATLAMLTFKHLNLTSQISTKASQLQRKLLIALCAQASVPSLFVYTPYLLVMNIPFFRIPITVIHDISVPLSTCFPGWDAAVIILLISNYRKGLMRMI
;
A
#
# COMPACT_ATOMS: atom_id res chain seq x y z
N ALA A 1 5.84 12.44 9.28
CA ALA A 1 6.98 11.76 8.63
C ALA A 1 8.08 11.24 9.57
N VAL A 2 8.56 12.03 10.56
CA VAL A 2 9.78 11.73 11.35
C VAL A 2 9.85 10.29 11.86
N THR A 3 8.83 9.81 12.58
CA THR A 3 8.79 8.44 13.10
C THR A 3 8.89 7.39 11.99
N GLY A 4 8.22 7.61 10.86
CA GLY A 4 8.27 6.72 9.70
C GLY A 4 9.67 6.65 9.06
N LEU A 5 10.36 7.80 8.95
CA LEU A 5 11.74 7.87 8.46
C LEU A 5 12.70 7.13 9.40
N VAL A 6 12.61 7.40 10.70
CA VAL A 6 13.46 6.76 11.72
C VAL A 6 13.25 5.26 11.73
N LEU A 7 12.01 4.77 11.75
CA LEU A 7 11.72 3.33 11.76
C LEU A 7 12.20 2.62 10.49
N ASN A 8 11.99 3.20 9.31
CA ASN A 8 12.46 2.60 8.06
C ASN A 8 13.99 2.64 7.95
N ALA A 9 14.66 3.71 8.42
CA ALA A 9 16.11 3.78 8.48
C ALA A 9 16.69 2.75 9.47
N LEU A 10 16.09 2.60 10.65
CA LEU A 10 16.46 1.58 11.63
C LEU A 10 16.25 0.17 11.07
N LEU A 11 15.16 -0.06 10.33
CA LEU A 11 14.93 -1.34 9.67
C LEU A 11 15.98 -1.62 8.59
N LEU A 12 16.33 -0.64 7.75
CA LEU A 12 17.42 -0.79 6.77
C LEU A 12 18.75 -1.13 7.44
N TYR A 13 19.08 -0.44 8.52
CA TYR A 13 20.26 -0.74 9.33
C TYR A 13 20.21 -2.17 9.89
N ALA A 14 19.07 -2.58 10.45
CA ALA A 14 18.89 -3.92 10.99
C ALA A 14 19.01 -5.02 9.92
N ILE A 15 18.48 -4.77 8.72
CA ILE A 15 18.63 -5.68 7.58
C ILE A 15 20.10 -5.76 7.16
N ALA A 16 20.81 -4.63 7.09
CA ALA A 16 22.21 -4.60 6.72
C ALA A 16 23.07 -5.39 7.72
N ARG A 17 22.86 -5.16 9.03
CA ARG A 17 23.73 -5.64 10.10
C ARG A 17 23.35 -6.99 10.70
N PHE A 18 22.07 -7.31 10.80
CA PHE A 18 21.57 -8.47 11.57
C PHE A 18 20.89 -9.56 10.71
N SER A 19 20.74 -9.36 9.40
CA SER A 19 20.27 -10.42 8.51
C SER A 19 21.33 -11.51 8.35
N GLY A 20 21.00 -12.74 8.76
CA GLY A 20 21.87 -13.90 8.56
C GLY A 20 21.96 -14.33 7.08
N ALA A 21 23.05 -15.02 6.72
CA ALA A 21 23.29 -15.50 5.35
C ALA A 21 22.17 -16.40 4.80
N HIS A 22 21.46 -17.12 5.67
CA HIS A 22 20.33 -18.00 5.31
C HIS A 22 19.12 -17.25 4.72
N LEU A 23 19.04 -15.92 4.84
CA LEU A 23 17.94 -15.15 4.25
C LEU A 23 18.11 -14.92 2.74
N GLY A 24 19.33 -14.98 2.20
CA GLY A 24 19.60 -14.88 0.75
C GLY A 24 18.79 -13.78 0.04
N THR A 25 18.07 -14.15 -1.03
CA THR A 25 17.21 -13.26 -1.83
C THR A 25 16.06 -12.61 -1.03
N TYR A 26 15.59 -13.25 0.05
CA TYR A 26 14.57 -12.63 0.91
C TYR A 26 15.08 -11.33 1.56
N LYS A 27 16.38 -11.26 1.90
CA LYS A 27 17.01 -10.03 2.40
C LYS A 27 16.87 -8.89 1.38
N GLN A 28 17.09 -9.18 0.10
CA GLN A 28 16.99 -8.20 -0.98
C GLN A 28 15.54 -7.72 -1.15
N LEU A 29 14.58 -8.65 -1.17
CA LEU A 29 13.16 -8.30 -1.26
C LEU A 29 12.72 -7.42 -0.07
N LEU A 30 13.19 -7.73 1.14
CA LEU A 30 12.88 -6.94 2.33
C LEU A 30 13.54 -5.55 2.28
N THR A 31 14.75 -5.46 1.73
CA THR A 31 15.45 -4.19 1.50
C THR A 31 14.68 -3.32 0.51
N ILE A 32 14.30 -3.87 -0.66
CA ILE A 32 13.53 -3.16 -1.69
C ILE A 32 12.22 -2.65 -1.09
N PHE A 33 11.51 -3.52 -0.37
CA PHE A 33 10.27 -3.15 0.29
C PHE A 33 10.45 -1.99 1.28
N THR A 34 11.50 -2.04 2.12
CA THR A 34 11.79 -0.98 3.09
C THR A 34 12.18 0.34 2.41
N VAL A 35 12.93 0.27 1.30
CA VAL A 35 13.26 1.45 0.49
C VAL A 35 12.00 2.05 -0.13
N SER A 36 11.07 1.23 -0.64
CA SER A 36 9.78 1.70 -1.15
C SER A 36 8.94 2.37 -0.06
N ASN A 37 8.91 1.83 1.16
CA ASN A 37 8.25 2.48 2.29
C ASN A 37 8.89 3.83 2.64
N LEU A 38 10.23 3.89 2.67
CA LEU A 38 10.95 5.14 2.93
C LEU A 38 10.61 6.20 1.86
N PHE A 39 10.60 5.80 0.58
CA PHE A 39 10.17 6.65 -0.52
C PHE A 39 8.74 7.17 -0.32
N LEU A 40 7.79 6.32 0.10
CA LEU A 40 6.42 6.76 0.37
C LEU A 40 6.33 7.75 1.53
N VAL A 41 7.10 7.55 2.61
CA VAL A 41 7.12 8.51 3.72
C VAL A 41 7.63 9.88 3.25
N ILE A 42 8.67 9.90 2.42
CA ILE A 42 9.20 11.13 1.83
C ILE A 42 8.16 11.75 0.89
N LEU A 43 7.55 10.96 0.01
CA LEU A 43 6.53 11.43 -0.93
C LEU A 43 5.36 12.07 -0.20
N HIS A 44 4.82 11.43 0.84
CA HIS A 44 3.73 11.96 1.65
C HIS A 44 4.08 13.27 2.34
N GLU A 45 5.33 13.45 2.75
CA GLU A 45 5.82 14.70 3.31
C GLU A 45 5.97 15.79 2.24
N LEU A 46 6.37 15.44 1.02
CA LEU A 46 6.51 16.41 -0.08
C LEU A 46 5.16 16.86 -0.64
N VAL A 47 4.20 15.93 -0.72
CA VAL A 47 2.92 16.19 -1.42
C VAL A 47 1.77 16.55 -0.48
N HIS A 48 1.95 16.37 0.83
CA HIS A 48 0.95 16.63 1.86
C HIS A 48 -0.48 16.21 1.43
N PRO A 49 -0.74 14.91 1.23
CA PRO A 49 -2.03 14.47 0.71
C PRO A 49 -3.15 14.85 1.70
N ARG A 50 -4.27 15.33 1.17
CA ARG A 50 -5.45 15.75 1.92
C ARG A 50 -6.71 15.16 1.30
N ALA A 51 -7.72 14.98 2.14
CA ALA A 51 -9.05 14.60 1.70
C ALA A 51 -10.09 15.52 2.34
N ILE A 52 -11.11 15.89 1.56
CA ILE A 52 -12.28 16.65 1.99
C ILE A 52 -13.53 15.86 1.60
N LEU A 53 -14.53 15.85 2.49
CA LEU A 53 -15.83 15.25 2.26
C LEU A 53 -16.91 16.32 2.40
N ILE A 54 -17.79 16.41 1.41
CA ILE A 54 -19.00 17.25 1.46
C ILE A 54 -20.20 16.38 1.10
N GLY A 55 -21.06 16.10 2.08
CA GLY A 55 -22.14 15.13 1.93
C GLY A 55 -21.58 13.75 1.56
N THR A 56 -21.80 13.34 0.31
CA THR A 56 -21.31 12.07 -0.26
C THR A 56 -20.17 12.28 -1.27
N THR A 57 -19.78 13.53 -1.55
CA THR A 57 -18.72 13.85 -2.51
C THR A 57 -17.37 13.83 -1.80
N HIS A 58 -16.46 12.98 -2.29
CA HIS A 58 -15.11 12.86 -1.78
C HIS A 58 -14.12 13.57 -2.70
N GLY A 59 -13.32 14.49 -2.16
CA GLY A 59 -12.23 15.15 -2.86
C GLY A 59 -10.90 14.76 -2.29
N GLY A 60 -10.07 14.06 -3.06
CA GLY A 60 -8.66 13.86 -2.75
C GLY A 60 -7.82 14.93 -3.43
N THR A 61 -6.86 15.52 -2.72
CA THR A 61 -5.94 16.51 -3.27
C THR A 61 -4.54 16.39 -2.65
N THR A 62 -3.55 17.02 -3.28
CA THR A 62 -2.20 17.17 -2.72
C THR A 62 -1.93 18.64 -2.48
N ASP A 63 -1.50 18.96 -1.27
CA ASP A 63 -1.21 20.33 -0.86
C ASP A 63 0.24 20.66 -1.16
N THR A 64 0.52 20.96 -2.43
CA THR A 64 1.88 21.28 -2.90
C THR A 64 1.93 22.67 -3.52
N VAL A 65 3.13 23.12 -3.86
CA VAL A 65 3.32 24.34 -4.69
C VAL A 65 2.87 24.11 -6.13
N PHE A 66 2.83 22.85 -6.55
CA PHE A 66 2.39 22.43 -7.87
C PHE A 66 0.91 22.03 -7.76
N ASP A 67 0.03 22.98 -8.04
CA ASP A 67 -1.40 22.76 -8.12
C ASP A 67 -1.73 21.97 -9.40
N ASP A 68 -1.38 20.68 -9.45
CA ASP A 68 -1.60 19.82 -10.62
C ASP A 68 -2.15 18.46 -10.20
N ARG A 69 -3.32 18.12 -10.77
CA ARG A 69 -4.02 16.85 -10.55
C ARG A 69 -3.13 15.62 -10.81
N ARG A 70 -2.18 15.72 -11.74
CA ARG A 70 -1.25 14.64 -12.08
C ARG A 70 -0.42 14.24 -10.87
N ILE A 71 -0.07 15.17 -9.98
CA ILE A 71 0.67 14.88 -8.74
C ILE A 71 -0.22 14.12 -7.75
N THR A 72 -1.47 14.54 -7.59
CA THR A 72 -2.45 13.82 -6.76
C THR A 72 -2.71 12.40 -7.28
N ALA A 73 -2.89 12.23 -8.59
CA ALA A 73 -3.07 10.92 -9.21
C ALA A 73 -1.81 10.05 -9.09
N LEU A 74 -0.63 10.63 -9.24
CA LEU A 74 0.64 9.93 -9.09
C LEU A 74 0.89 9.51 -7.64
N ASN A 75 0.55 10.36 -6.66
CA ASN A 75 0.59 10.00 -5.24
C ASN A 75 -0.35 8.83 -4.94
N ALA A 76 -1.57 8.84 -5.46
CA ALA A 76 -2.50 7.70 -5.33
C ALA A 76 -1.93 6.43 -5.96
N ALA A 77 -1.28 6.54 -7.12
CA ALA A 77 -0.66 5.41 -7.82
C ALA A 77 0.52 4.81 -7.07
N PHE A 78 1.40 5.63 -6.49
CA PHE A 78 2.56 5.14 -5.73
C PHE A 78 2.17 4.32 -4.51
N GLN A 79 1.00 4.56 -3.92
CA GLN A 79 0.49 3.74 -2.83
C GLN A 79 0.29 2.28 -3.23
N SER A 80 0.18 1.94 -4.52
CA SER A 80 0.02 0.55 -4.96
C SER A 80 1.31 -0.29 -4.84
N ILE A 81 2.50 0.34 -4.79
CA ILE A 81 3.80 -0.35 -4.87
C ILE A 81 4.00 -1.35 -3.72
N PRO A 82 3.81 -0.98 -2.42
CA PRO A 82 4.02 -1.92 -1.32
C PRO A 82 3.12 -3.16 -1.43
N PHE A 83 1.91 -3.02 -1.96
CA PHE A 83 1.00 -4.14 -2.16
C PHE A 83 1.49 -5.12 -3.21
N THR A 84 1.99 -4.62 -4.35
CA THR A 84 2.61 -5.49 -5.36
C THR A 84 3.83 -6.20 -4.78
N LEU A 85 4.67 -5.49 -4.03
CA LEU A 85 5.84 -6.09 -3.39
C LEU A 85 5.44 -7.16 -2.36
N LEU A 86 4.38 -6.94 -1.56
CA LEU A 86 3.85 -7.97 -0.64
C LEU A 86 3.43 -9.23 -1.40
N GLY A 87 2.74 -9.09 -2.53
CA GLY A 87 2.39 -10.23 -3.39
C GLY A 87 3.63 -11.01 -3.86
N ILE A 88 4.68 -10.30 -4.28
CA ILE A 88 5.96 -10.90 -4.67
C ILE A 88 6.64 -11.60 -3.48
N HIS A 89 6.57 -11.03 -2.28
CA HIS A 89 7.09 -11.64 -1.06
C HIS A 89 6.36 -12.95 -0.72
N PHE A 90 5.04 -13.00 -0.85
CA PHE A 90 4.28 -14.25 -0.66
C PHE A 90 4.61 -15.29 -1.71
N LEU A 91 4.76 -14.88 -2.98
CA LEU A 91 5.17 -15.78 -4.06
C LEU A 91 6.55 -16.38 -3.81
N TYR A 92 7.52 -15.52 -3.47
CA TYR A 92 8.87 -15.94 -3.11
C TYR A 92 8.85 -16.93 -1.94
N ARG A 93 8.06 -16.62 -0.90
CA ARG A 93 7.94 -17.49 0.28
C ARG A 93 7.37 -18.85 -0.10
N TYR A 94 6.28 -18.87 -0.84
CA TYR A 94 5.66 -20.09 -1.33
C TYR A 94 6.67 -20.92 -2.13
N TRP A 95 7.38 -20.34 -3.10
CA TRP A 95 8.39 -21.07 -3.87
C TRP A 95 9.55 -21.55 -3.01
N SER A 96 10.00 -20.75 -2.03
CA SER A 96 11.10 -21.15 -1.15
C SER A 96 10.82 -22.39 -0.32
N VAL A 97 9.55 -22.63 -0.02
CA VAL A 97 9.10 -23.73 0.83
C VAL A 97 8.61 -24.90 -0.03
N ARG A 98 7.83 -24.63 -1.08
CA ARG A 98 7.11 -25.64 -1.87
C ARG A 98 7.74 -26.01 -3.20
N LYS A 99 8.45 -25.08 -3.84
CA LYS A 99 8.98 -25.21 -5.20
C LYS A 99 10.38 -24.57 -5.28
N PRO A 100 11.38 -25.07 -4.53
CA PRO A 100 12.67 -24.39 -4.39
C PRO A 100 13.42 -24.24 -5.72
N HIS A 101 13.19 -25.15 -6.68
CA HIS A 101 13.76 -25.05 -8.04
C HIS A 101 13.31 -23.80 -8.81
N LEU A 102 12.18 -23.18 -8.44
CA LEU A 102 11.69 -21.94 -9.07
C LEU A 102 12.35 -20.68 -8.51
N ILE A 103 13.02 -20.75 -7.34
CA ILE A 103 13.67 -19.57 -6.73
C ILE A 103 14.75 -19.01 -7.67
N VAL A 104 15.41 -19.85 -8.46
CA VAL A 104 16.44 -19.42 -9.42
C VAL A 104 15.90 -18.38 -10.43
N LEU A 105 14.58 -18.37 -10.68
CA LEU A 105 13.94 -17.35 -11.52
C LEU A 105 14.13 -15.94 -10.96
N PHE A 106 14.17 -15.75 -9.63
CA PHE A 106 14.45 -14.45 -9.03
C PHE A 106 15.88 -13.94 -9.32
N SER A 107 16.77 -14.78 -9.84
CA SER A 107 18.08 -14.38 -10.35
C SER A 107 18.08 -14.10 -11.86
N SER A 108 17.01 -14.45 -12.57
CA SER A 108 16.86 -14.22 -14.00
C SER A 108 16.40 -12.79 -14.29
N LYS A 109 17.19 -12.05 -15.07
CA LYS A 109 16.85 -10.67 -15.49
C LYS A 109 15.49 -10.59 -16.17
N LYS A 110 15.12 -11.60 -16.97
CA LYS A 110 13.82 -11.65 -17.67
C LYS A 110 12.65 -11.74 -16.68
N PHE A 111 12.79 -12.57 -15.65
CA PHE A 111 11.75 -12.73 -14.64
C PHE A 111 11.67 -11.51 -13.72
N VAL A 112 12.81 -10.92 -13.33
CA VAL A 112 12.82 -9.67 -12.59
C VAL A 112 12.15 -8.55 -13.39
N LEU A 113 12.45 -8.43 -14.69
CA LEU A 113 11.80 -7.46 -15.57
C LEU A 113 10.28 -7.67 -15.65
N PHE A 114 9.83 -8.93 -15.66
CA PHE A 114 8.42 -9.27 -15.61
C PHE A 114 7.75 -8.85 -14.28
N LEU A 115 8.43 -9.04 -13.13
CA LEU A 115 7.89 -8.56 -11.85
C LEU A 115 7.82 -7.03 -11.79
N VAL A 116 8.83 -6.35 -12.36
CA VAL A 116 8.85 -4.89 -12.47
C VAL A 116 7.72 -4.41 -13.39
N SER A 117 7.44 -5.10 -14.50
CA SER A 117 6.34 -4.72 -15.39
C SER A 117 4.97 -4.91 -14.75
N ILE A 118 4.78 -5.92 -13.89
CA ILE A 118 3.57 -6.04 -13.06
C ILE A 118 3.41 -4.83 -12.14
N GLY A 119 4.48 -4.43 -11.43
CA GLY A 119 4.45 -3.24 -10.57
C GLY A 119 4.17 -1.95 -11.33
N ALA A 120 4.81 -1.77 -12.49
CA ALA A 120 4.58 -0.62 -13.36
C ALA A 120 3.15 -0.60 -13.93
N GLY A 121 2.61 -1.77 -14.32
CA GLY A 121 1.24 -1.92 -14.78
C GLY A 121 0.22 -1.57 -13.70
N GLN A 122 0.46 -2.01 -12.46
CA GLN A 122 -0.38 -1.65 -11.31
C GLN A 122 -0.35 -0.13 -11.09
N LEU A 123 0.83 0.48 -11.01
CA LEU A 123 0.99 1.92 -10.85
C LEU A 123 0.26 2.69 -11.97
N LEU A 124 0.48 2.29 -13.22
CA LEU A 124 -0.19 2.92 -14.36
C LEU A 124 -1.71 2.78 -14.28
N SER A 125 -2.22 1.62 -13.86
CA SER A 125 -3.67 1.37 -13.74
C SER A 125 -4.29 2.27 -12.67
N TRP A 126 -3.63 2.45 -11.53
CA TRP A 126 -4.06 3.39 -10.49
C TRP A 126 -3.99 4.84 -10.96
N TYR A 127 -2.90 5.23 -11.63
CA TYR A 127 -2.75 6.58 -12.16
C TYR A 127 -3.84 6.93 -13.19
N LEU A 128 -4.03 6.06 -14.19
CA LEU A 128 -5.06 6.23 -15.22
C LEU A 128 -6.45 6.19 -14.61
N GLY A 129 -6.70 5.29 -13.65
CA GLY A 129 -7.95 5.24 -12.90
C GLY A 129 -8.22 6.53 -12.13
N SER A 130 -7.22 7.14 -11.50
CA SER A 130 -7.38 8.44 -10.83
C SER A 130 -7.60 9.58 -11.82
N MET A 131 -6.86 9.63 -12.94
CA MET A 131 -6.95 10.70 -13.94
C MET A 131 -8.22 10.64 -14.78
N TYR A 132 -8.66 9.44 -15.15
CA TYR A 132 -9.78 9.21 -16.03
C TYR A 132 -10.98 8.57 -15.35
N GLY A 133 -10.94 8.22 -14.07
CA GLY A 133 -12.10 7.75 -13.33
C GLY A 133 -12.81 8.85 -12.52
N THR A 134 -12.09 9.93 -12.19
CA THR A 134 -12.57 11.00 -11.30
C THR A 134 -12.88 12.31 -12.06
N SER A 135 -13.76 13.16 -11.53
CA SER A 135 -14.27 14.40 -12.17
C SER A 135 -13.32 15.61 -12.11
N GLY A 136 -12.10 15.48 -11.59
CA GLY A 136 -11.31 16.63 -11.13
C GLY A 136 -10.87 17.66 -12.17
N ALA A 137 -10.92 17.33 -13.47
CA ALA A 137 -10.51 18.23 -14.56
C ALA A 137 -11.63 19.17 -15.03
N THR A 138 -12.89 18.85 -14.73
CA THR A 138 -14.04 19.69 -15.11
C THR A 138 -14.44 20.58 -13.95
N ASP A 139 -14.69 21.85 -14.21
CA ASP A 139 -15.26 22.75 -13.20
C ASP A 139 -16.72 22.36 -12.95
N SER A 140 -16.92 21.63 -11.86
CA SER A 140 -18.22 21.15 -11.39
C SER A 140 -18.58 21.81 -10.07
N VAL A 141 -19.88 21.88 -9.78
CA VAL A 141 -20.39 22.39 -8.48
C VAL A 141 -19.75 21.63 -7.30
N ALA A 142 -19.57 20.32 -7.45
CA ALA A 142 -18.87 19.48 -6.49
C ALA A 142 -17.41 19.92 -6.26
N LYS A 143 -16.66 20.20 -7.32
CA LYS A 143 -15.28 20.70 -7.22
C LYS A 143 -15.25 22.06 -6.50
N THR A 144 -16.10 23.00 -6.89
CA THR A 144 -16.16 24.34 -6.27
C THR A 144 -16.49 24.25 -4.77
N ALA A 145 -17.42 23.37 -4.39
CA ALA A 145 -17.74 23.14 -2.99
C ALA A 145 -16.53 22.59 -2.21
N LEU A 146 -15.81 21.62 -2.79
CA LEU A 146 -14.59 21.04 -2.18
C LEU A 146 -13.50 22.10 -1.99
N ILE A 147 -13.29 22.98 -2.98
CA ILE A 147 -12.34 24.09 -2.90
C ILE A 147 -12.72 25.03 -1.76
N ALA A 148 -13.98 25.45 -1.69
CA ALA A 148 -14.46 26.37 -0.65
C ALA A 148 -14.32 25.79 0.76
N GLU A 149 -14.64 24.51 0.94
CA GLU A 149 -14.48 23.84 2.25
C GLU A 149 -13.01 23.65 2.61
N TYR A 150 -12.14 23.36 1.63
CA TYR A 150 -10.71 23.29 1.85
C TYR A 150 -10.12 24.64 2.25
N GLU A 151 -10.50 25.71 1.56
CA GLU A 151 -10.10 27.09 1.87
C GLU A 151 -10.56 27.51 3.26
N LYS A 152 -11.79 27.17 3.64
CA LYS A 152 -12.31 27.39 4.99
C LYS A 152 -11.53 26.63 6.06
N LYS A 153 -11.16 25.37 5.79
CA LYS A 153 -10.51 24.49 6.78
C LYS A 153 -9.02 24.79 6.96
N TYR A 154 -8.33 25.16 5.89
CA TYR A 154 -6.87 25.27 5.86
C TYR A 154 -6.36 26.68 5.50
N GLY A 155 -7.23 27.63 5.18
CA GLY A 155 -6.85 29.01 4.81
C GLY A 155 -6.07 29.10 3.50
N LYS A 156 -6.10 28.04 2.68
CA LYS A 156 -5.37 27.95 1.40
C LYS A 156 -6.32 27.50 0.31
N ARG A 157 -6.19 28.07 -0.88
CA ARG A 157 -6.97 27.70 -2.06
C ARG A 157 -6.14 26.83 -3.00
N ILE A 158 -6.72 25.71 -3.43
CA ILE A 158 -6.14 24.75 -4.40
C ILE A 158 -7.18 24.57 -5.48
N GLU A 159 -6.86 24.80 -6.75
CA GLU A 159 -7.86 24.81 -7.83
C GLU A 159 -7.76 23.59 -8.73
N ASN A 160 -6.55 23.10 -9.00
CA ASN A 160 -6.27 22.18 -10.09
C ASN A 160 -5.79 20.80 -9.62
N ALA A 161 -5.37 20.63 -8.37
CA ALA A 161 -4.85 19.37 -7.83
C ALA A 161 -5.92 18.33 -7.43
N TRP A 162 -7.19 18.57 -7.74
CA TRP A 162 -8.29 17.74 -7.23
C TRP A 162 -8.53 16.46 -8.03
N CYS A 163 -8.69 15.34 -7.32
CA CYS A 163 -9.36 14.13 -7.78
C CYS A 163 -10.72 14.06 -7.10
N VAL A 164 -11.78 14.39 -7.84
CA VAL A 164 -13.15 14.48 -7.31
C VAL A 164 -13.92 13.19 -7.59
N LEU A 165 -14.38 12.54 -6.53
CA LEU A 165 -15.26 11.38 -6.56
C LEU A 165 -16.66 11.86 -6.20
N ASP A 166 -17.39 12.25 -7.25
CA ASP A 166 -18.78 12.65 -7.16
C ASP A 166 -19.65 11.48 -7.63
N HIS A 167 -20.11 10.68 -6.67
CA HIS A 167 -20.89 9.45 -6.90
C HIS A 167 -22.27 9.73 -7.51
N TRP A 168 -22.83 10.92 -7.26
CA TRP A 168 -24.21 11.26 -7.63
C TRP A 168 -24.28 12.66 -8.24
N ARG A 169 -24.04 12.75 -9.56
CA ARG A 169 -24.15 14.01 -10.32
C ARG A 169 -25.58 14.25 -10.75
N ASP A 170 -26.17 15.38 -10.35
CA ASP A 170 -27.54 15.74 -10.69
C ASP A 170 -28.54 14.60 -10.39
N ASN A 171 -28.35 13.95 -9.24
CA ASN A 171 -29.13 12.81 -8.77
C ASN A 171 -28.99 11.52 -9.62
N LYS A 172 -28.08 11.48 -10.60
CA LYS A 172 -27.73 10.31 -11.42
C LYS A 172 -26.41 9.71 -10.97
N LEU A 173 -26.38 8.38 -10.90
CA LEU A 173 -25.17 7.63 -10.54
C LEU A 173 -24.12 7.79 -11.65
N ASP A 174 -22.89 8.18 -11.27
CA ASP A 174 -21.78 8.25 -12.21
C ASP A 174 -21.25 6.84 -12.51
N MET A 175 -21.66 6.28 -13.67
CA MET A 175 -21.26 4.95 -14.12
C MET A 175 -19.76 4.81 -14.37
N ARG A 176 -19.08 5.91 -14.74
CA ARG A 176 -17.64 5.92 -14.98
C ARG A 176 -16.89 5.78 -13.65
N LEU A 177 -17.32 6.53 -12.64
CA LEU A 177 -16.77 6.40 -11.30
C LEU A 177 -17.08 5.03 -10.69
N LEU A 178 -18.30 4.50 -10.88
CA LEU A 178 -18.66 3.15 -10.44
C LEU A 178 -17.77 2.08 -11.08
N ALA A 179 -17.57 2.13 -12.40
CA ALA A 179 -16.71 1.19 -13.11
C ALA A 179 -15.25 1.27 -12.63
N MET A 180 -14.74 2.49 -12.39
CA MET A 180 -13.40 2.70 -11.85
C MET A 180 -13.27 2.11 -10.44
N VAL A 181 -14.17 2.45 -9.51
CA VAL A 181 -14.12 1.93 -8.13
C VAL A 181 -14.27 0.41 -8.12
N ALA A 182 -15.19 -0.16 -8.92
CA ALA A 182 -15.34 -1.60 -9.06
C ALA A 182 -14.05 -2.27 -9.56
N SER A 183 -13.39 -1.69 -10.58
CA SER A 183 -12.12 -2.21 -11.09
C SER A 183 -11.01 -2.19 -10.04
N MET A 184 -10.92 -1.12 -9.24
CA MET A 184 -9.96 -1.00 -8.15
C MET A 184 -10.23 -2.00 -7.02
N ASN A 185 -11.50 -2.20 -6.66
CA ASN A 185 -11.90 -3.21 -5.69
C ASN A 185 -11.49 -4.62 -6.15
N VAL A 186 -11.74 -4.97 -7.43
CA VAL A 186 -11.35 -6.26 -8.00
C VAL A 186 -9.83 -6.45 -7.94
N MET A 187 -9.04 -5.42 -8.29
CA MET A 187 -7.58 -5.48 -8.17
C MET A 187 -7.12 -5.71 -6.72
N MET A 188 -7.69 -4.97 -5.77
CA MET A 188 -7.33 -5.10 -4.35
C MET A 188 -7.72 -6.47 -3.77
N ILE A 189 -8.95 -6.91 -4.01
CA ILE A 189 -9.49 -8.19 -3.50
C ILE A 189 -8.73 -9.36 -4.12
N SER A 190 -8.44 -9.33 -5.42
CA SER A 190 -7.68 -10.40 -6.08
C SER A 190 -6.24 -10.47 -5.55
N ALA A 191 -5.57 -9.33 -5.33
CA ALA A 191 -4.24 -9.30 -4.72
C ALA A 191 -4.23 -9.91 -3.31
N LEU A 192 -5.21 -9.56 -2.47
CA LEU A 192 -5.37 -10.16 -1.14
C LEU A 192 -5.66 -11.66 -1.21
N ALA A 193 -6.55 -12.08 -2.11
CA ALA A 193 -6.93 -13.49 -2.26
C ALA A 193 -5.72 -14.34 -2.72
N ILE A 194 -4.91 -13.85 -3.65
CA ILE A 194 -3.68 -14.50 -4.09
C ILE A 194 -2.69 -14.59 -2.92
N ALA A 195 -2.44 -13.49 -2.20
CA ALA A 195 -1.56 -13.48 -1.03
C ALA A 195 -2.01 -14.46 0.05
N ALA A 196 -3.30 -14.47 0.39
CA ALA A 196 -3.88 -15.39 1.36
C ALA A 196 -3.77 -16.84 0.90
N THR A 197 -4.03 -17.12 -0.37
CA THR A 197 -3.89 -18.48 -0.94
C THR A 197 -2.45 -18.97 -0.85
N LEU A 198 -1.47 -18.14 -1.26
CA LEU A 198 -0.05 -18.46 -1.15
C LEU A 198 0.37 -18.70 0.30
N ALA A 199 -0.10 -17.87 1.24
CA ALA A 199 0.15 -18.04 2.66
C ALA A 199 -0.42 -19.37 3.19
N MET A 200 -1.70 -19.67 2.90
CA MET A 200 -2.36 -20.91 3.31
C MET A 200 -1.67 -22.15 2.75
N LEU A 201 -1.32 -22.15 1.46
CA LEU A 201 -0.60 -23.25 0.84
C LEU A 201 0.80 -23.45 1.44
N THR A 202 1.46 -22.35 1.83
CA THR A 202 2.76 -22.41 2.50
C THR A 202 2.63 -23.00 3.91
N PHE A 203 1.68 -22.54 4.72
CA PHE A 203 1.41 -23.11 6.05
C PHE A 203 1.04 -24.59 5.99
N LYS A 204 0.17 -24.97 5.04
CA LYS A 204 -0.22 -26.36 4.84
C LYS A 204 1.00 -27.24 4.54
N HIS A 205 1.93 -26.77 3.70
CA HIS A 205 3.14 -27.55 3.42
C HIS A 205 4.05 -27.68 4.64
N LEU A 206 4.28 -26.59 5.37
CA LEU A 206 5.14 -26.60 6.56
C LEU A 206 4.63 -27.55 7.64
N ASN A 207 3.30 -27.74 7.73
CA ASN A 207 2.69 -28.65 8.71
C ASN A 207 2.71 -30.13 8.27
N LEU A 208 2.62 -30.40 6.96
CA LEU A 208 2.49 -31.77 6.44
C LEU A 208 3.84 -32.45 6.14
N THR A 209 4.91 -31.69 5.96
CA THR A 209 6.18 -32.25 5.49
C THR A 209 7.15 -32.52 6.63
N SER A 210 7.38 -33.81 6.89
CA SER A 210 8.39 -34.32 7.83
C SER A 210 9.83 -34.22 7.30
N GLN A 211 10.03 -33.95 6.01
CA GLN A 211 11.34 -33.89 5.36
C GLN A 211 12.13 -32.61 5.64
N ILE A 212 11.50 -31.56 6.19
CA ILE A 212 12.20 -30.32 6.56
C ILE A 212 12.68 -30.47 8.00
N SER A 213 13.95 -30.17 8.27
CA SER A 213 14.46 -30.17 9.64
C SER A 213 13.59 -29.28 10.54
N THR A 214 13.38 -29.72 11.79
CA THR A 214 12.52 -29.00 12.75
C THR A 214 12.94 -27.54 12.91
N LYS A 215 14.25 -27.27 12.94
CA LYS A 215 14.82 -25.92 12.99
C LYS A 215 14.49 -25.08 11.74
N ALA A 216 14.62 -25.65 10.54
CA ALA A 216 14.32 -24.92 9.30
C ALA A 216 12.82 -24.66 9.13
N SER A 217 11.96 -25.60 9.50
CA SER A 217 10.50 -25.43 9.47
C SER A 217 10.05 -24.33 10.44
N GLN A 218 10.58 -24.31 11.66
CA GLN A 218 10.31 -23.24 12.63
C GLN A 218 10.73 -21.86 12.13
N LEU A 219 11.89 -21.76 11.45
CA LEU A 219 12.34 -20.51 10.86
C LEU A 219 11.39 -20.03 9.75
N GLN A 220 11.04 -20.90 8.80
CA GLN A 220 10.12 -20.55 7.72
C GLN A 220 8.74 -20.13 8.24
N ARG A 221 8.23 -20.81 9.28
CA ARG A 221 6.98 -20.44 9.95
C ARG A 221 7.05 -19.04 10.58
N LYS A 222 8.14 -18.71 11.28
CA LYS A 222 8.32 -17.37 11.86
C LYS A 222 8.37 -16.27 10.79
N LEU A 223 9.08 -16.51 9.69
CA LEU A 223 9.16 -15.58 8.57
C LEU A 223 7.81 -15.41 7.87
N LEU A 224 7.04 -16.49 7.71
CA LEU A 224 5.69 -16.42 7.15
C LEU A 224 4.72 -15.67 8.07
N ILE A 225 4.78 -15.89 9.38
CA ILE A 225 3.98 -15.13 10.36
C ILE A 225 4.33 -13.65 10.29
N ALA A 226 5.62 -13.31 10.23
CA ALA A 226 6.06 -11.92 10.07
C ALA A 226 5.51 -11.30 8.78
N LEU A 227 5.54 -12.03 7.66
CA LEU A 227 4.98 -11.57 6.39
C LEU A 227 3.45 -11.41 6.43
N CYS A 228 2.72 -12.32 7.09
CA CYS A 228 1.28 -12.17 7.27
C CYS A 228 0.95 -10.94 8.13
N ALA A 229 1.66 -10.74 9.24
CA ALA A 229 1.48 -9.57 10.08
C ALA A 229 1.80 -8.27 9.33
N GLN A 230 2.86 -8.28 8.53
CA GLN A 230 3.21 -7.19 7.62
C GLN A 230 2.08 -6.90 6.65
N ALA A 231 1.54 -7.92 5.97
CA ALA A 231 0.43 -7.76 5.03
C ALA A 231 -0.88 -7.29 5.70
N SER A 232 -1.10 -7.62 6.97
CA SER A 232 -2.25 -7.15 7.73
C SER A 232 -2.22 -5.65 7.99
N VAL A 233 -1.05 -5.03 8.14
CA VAL A 233 -0.92 -3.58 8.41
C VAL A 233 -1.58 -2.75 7.30
N PRO A 234 -1.14 -2.81 6.03
CA PRO A 234 -1.76 -2.00 5.00
C PRO A 234 -3.16 -2.52 4.63
N SER A 235 -3.48 -3.80 4.87
CA SER A 235 -4.86 -4.29 4.71
C SER A 235 -5.85 -3.59 5.66
N LEU A 236 -5.48 -3.45 6.94
CA LEU A 236 -6.34 -2.83 7.96
C LEU A 236 -6.33 -1.30 7.90
N PHE A 237 -5.16 -0.70 7.67
CA PHE A 237 -4.99 0.76 7.76
C PHE A 237 -5.15 1.48 6.42
N VAL A 238 -5.09 0.77 5.28
CA VAL A 238 -5.26 1.36 3.95
C VAL A 238 -6.48 0.75 3.28
N TYR A 239 -6.47 -0.55 3.01
CA TYR A 239 -7.52 -1.17 2.20
C TYR A 239 -8.91 -1.05 2.84
N THR A 240 -9.05 -1.33 4.14
CA THR A 240 -10.34 -1.23 4.81
C THR A 240 -10.90 0.21 4.76
N PRO A 241 -10.17 1.27 5.19
CA PRO A 241 -10.64 2.65 5.03
C PRO A 241 -10.98 3.02 3.59
N TYR A 242 -10.13 2.68 2.62
CA TYR A 242 -10.39 2.98 1.21
C TYR A 242 -11.64 2.27 0.69
N LEU A 243 -11.85 0.99 1.02
CA LEU A 243 -13.06 0.27 0.62
C LEU A 243 -14.31 0.95 1.18
N LEU A 244 -14.28 1.41 2.44
CA LEU A 244 -15.41 2.08 3.05
C LEU A 244 -15.64 3.47 2.42
N VAL A 245 -14.59 4.31 2.33
CA VAL A 245 -14.64 5.67 1.76
C VAL A 245 -15.08 5.68 0.30
N MET A 246 -14.64 4.72 -0.49
CA MET A 246 -14.94 4.69 -1.92
C MET A 246 -16.31 4.07 -2.23
N ASN A 247 -16.77 3.10 -1.43
CA ASN A 247 -17.99 2.33 -1.75
C ASN A 247 -19.24 2.83 -1.01
N ILE A 248 -19.13 3.23 0.26
CA ILE A 248 -20.30 3.65 1.05
C ILE A 248 -21.06 4.84 0.42
N PRO A 249 -20.39 5.85 -0.18
CA PRO A 249 -21.10 6.97 -0.80
C PRO A 249 -22.01 6.59 -1.99
N PHE A 250 -21.81 5.42 -2.62
CA PHE A 250 -22.77 4.90 -3.61
C PHE A 250 -24.16 4.64 -3.00
N PHE A 251 -24.24 4.38 -1.70
CA PHE A 251 -25.51 4.21 -0.99
C PHE A 251 -26.06 5.52 -0.42
N ARG A 252 -25.46 6.67 -0.75
CA ARG A 252 -25.81 8.01 -0.25
C ARG A 252 -25.64 8.18 1.27
N ILE A 253 -24.76 7.38 1.87
CA ILE A 253 -24.45 7.45 3.29
C ILE A 253 -23.18 8.29 3.48
N PRO A 254 -23.24 9.42 4.21
CA PRO A 254 -22.05 10.19 4.55
C PRO A 254 -21.24 9.48 5.65
N ILE A 255 -19.93 9.36 5.48
CA ILE A 255 -19.03 8.66 6.43
C ILE A 255 -17.84 9.52 6.87
N THR A 256 -18.15 10.59 7.60
CA THR A 256 -17.20 11.62 8.04
C THR A 256 -16.03 11.07 8.86
N VAL A 257 -16.28 10.21 9.86
CA VAL A 257 -15.22 9.72 10.76
C VAL A 257 -14.20 8.87 10.02
N ILE A 258 -14.65 7.89 9.24
CA ILE A 258 -13.75 6.99 8.48
C ILE A 258 -12.99 7.79 7.42
N HIS A 259 -13.66 8.75 6.79
CA HIS A 259 -13.04 9.66 5.85
C HIS A 259 -11.89 10.46 6.48
N ASP A 260 -12.11 11.08 7.64
CA ASP A 260 -11.13 11.97 8.28
C ASP A 260 -9.88 11.23 8.76
N ILE A 261 -10.01 9.95 9.15
CA ILE A 261 -8.86 9.11 9.53
C ILE A 261 -8.19 8.41 8.35
N SER A 262 -8.85 8.30 7.19
CA SER A 262 -8.34 7.51 6.04
C SER A 262 -6.96 7.96 5.56
N VAL A 263 -6.75 9.27 5.39
CA VAL A 263 -5.47 9.84 4.96
C VAL A 263 -4.39 9.72 6.04
N PRO A 264 -4.64 10.07 7.32
CA PRO A 264 -3.70 9.78 8.42
C PRO A 264 -3.26 8.32 8.50
N LEU A 265 -4.20 7.36 8.39
CA LEU A 265 -3.87 5.94 8.43
C LEU A 265 -3.00 5.52 7.23
N SER A 266 -3.34 6.02 6.04
CA SER A 266 -2.61 5.74 4.79
C SER A 266 -1.23 6.40 4.72
N THR A 267 -1.04 7.52 5.42
CA THR A 267 0.28 8.17 5.48
C THR A 267 1.18 7.54 6.56
N CYS A 268 0.60 6.97 7.61
CA CYS A 268 1.34 6.35 8.71
C CYS A 268 1.68 4.86 8.49
N PHE A 269 0.95 4.13 7.63
CA PHE A 269 1.16 2.68 7.47
C PHE A 269 2.62 2.28 7.16
N PRO A 270 3.42 3.02 6.36
CA PRO A 270 4.80 2.59 6.07
C PRO A 270 5.70 2.58 7.31
N GLY A 271 5.39 3.42 8.31
CA GLY A 271 6.06 3.42 9.60
C GLY A 271 5.65 2.22 10.46
N TRP A 272 4.34 1.95 10.54
CA TRP A 272 3.81 0.77 11.25
C TRP A 272 4.34 -0.53 10.68
N ASP A 273 4.44 -0.62 9.36
CA ASP A 273 4.94 -1.80 8.67
C ASP A 273 6.40 -2.11 9.04
N ALA A 274 7.25 -1.07 9.07
CA ALA A 274 8.62 -1.19 9.53
C ALA A 274 8.71 -1.64 11.00
N ALA A 275 7.89 -1.07 11.88
CA ALA A 275 7.84 -1.45 13.29
C ALA A 275 7.46 -2.93 13.48
N VAL A 276 6.44 -3.42 12.76
CA VAL A 276 6.01 -4.82 12.81
C VAL A 276 7.14 -5.76 12.42
N ILE A 277 7.89 -5.46 11.35
CA ILE A 277 9.03 -6.27 10.92
C ILE A 277 10.15 -6.28 11.96
N ILE A 278 10.52 -5.11 12.50
CA ILE A 278 11.55 -5.01 13.55
C ILE A 278 11.17 -5.87 14.75
N LEU A 279 9.90 -5.80 15.20
CA LEU A 279 9.42 -6.51 16.38
C LEU A 279 9.31 -8.02 16.17
N LEU A 280 8.89 -8.48 14.99
CA LEU A 280 8.64 -9.90 14.72
C LEU A 280 9.89 -10.67 14.31
N ILE A 281 10.84 -10.05 13.61
CA ILE A 281 12.09 -10.72 13.22
C ILE A 281 13.06 -10.68 14.40
N SER A 282 13.19 -11.83 15.07
CA SER A 282 13.95 -11.96 16.33
C SER A 282 15.41 -11.48 16.22
N ASN A 283 16.07 -11.69 15.07
CA ASN A 283 17.44 -11.24 14.88
C ASN A 283 17.55 -9.71 14.86
N TYR A 284 16.54 -9.02 14.32
CA TYR A 284 16.52 -7.56 14.24
C TYR A 284 16.24 -6.97 15.61
N ARG A 285 15.17 -7.42 16.28
CA ARG A 285 14.83 -6.99 17.63
C ARG A 285 16.00 -7.21 18.61
N LYS A 286 16.56 -8.43 18.66
CA LYS A 286 17.67 -8.75 19.56
C LYS A 286 18.96 -8.02 19.19
N GLY A 287 19.23 -7.83 17.91
CA GLY A 287 20.39 -7.09 17.44
C GLY A 287 20.35 -5.62 17.87
N LEU A 288 19.20 -4.96 17.68
CA LEU A 288 19.00 -3.57 18.08
C LEU A 288 18.99 -3.40 19.60
N MET A 289 18.34 -4.29 20.35
CA MET A 289 18.34 -4.23 21.82
C MET A 289 19.73 -4.41 22.46
N ARG A 290 20.68 -5.05 21.76
CA ARG A 290 22.07 -5.19 22.25
C ARG A 290 22.92 -3.93 22.03
N MET A 291 22.41 -2.95 21.28
CA MET A 291 23.09 -1.69 21.02
C MET A 291 22.69 -0.58 21.99
N ILE A 292 21.66 -0.82 22.80
CA ILE A 292 21.17 0.05 23.87
C ILE A 292 21.70 -0.52 25.18
#